data_AF-A0A1V5GEC2-F1
#
_entry.id   AF-A0A1V5GEC2-F1
#
_cell.length_a   1.000
_cell.length_b   1.000
_cell.length_c   1.000
_cell.angle_alpha   90.00
_cell.angle_beta   90.00
_cell.angle_gamma   90.00
#
_symmetry.space_group_name_H-M   'P 1'
#
loop_
_entity.id
_entity.type
_entity.pdbx_description
1 polymer ?
#
loop_
_entity_poly.entity_id
_entity_poly.type
_entity_poly.pdbx_seq_one_letter_code
_entity_poly.pdbx_strand_id
1 'polypeptide(L)'
;MKSSKKVMKFTAFLAALTLTAGMPLTLPAENFTVSPITAYADESYNEGGLTFTLYDDHAEVSGSDYKATSAEIPETVKGLPVTSIGIYAFNGSAIESVKIPDSVTYIGQWSFAMCDSLKEVTIPANIEMIDIKAFELCTSLKTVNLPDKFFKVATGAFWSTPWLKAEQEKDPLVIKNDVLIDGTACKGDVVIPSNVKYISSGAFEKNSNITSVVVPSSVKAINDSTFFYCDNLVSATLPNVETIDMMAFDGCTKLSEVKLSGKLKSIASYAFDDISASGTITFYGSKETWDKVEKPTDCEYLNKAKYIFDENAQPPEDEDVAGDVNMDGEFNVSDLVVFQKWLLAVPNTELKNWKAADMCSDNYLDVIDLCAMRKELTKKL
;
A
#
# COMPACT_ATOMS: atom_id res chain seq x y z
N MET A 1 -37.77 29.93 -16.26
CA MET A 1 -36.58 29.41 -16.97
C MET A 1 -35.33 29.71 -16.16
N LYS A 2 -34.87 28.76 -15.34
CA LYS A 2 -33.50 28.75 -14.81
C LYS A 2 -32.91 27.41 -15.21
N SER A 3 -31.98 27.47 -16.15
CA SER A 3 -31.25 26.32 -16.68
C SER A 3 -30.27 25.86 -15.60
N SER A 4 -30.56 24.74 -14.94
CA SER A 4 -29.59 24.07 -14.07
C SER A 4 -28.58 23.39 -14.99
N LYS A 5 -27.39 23.99 -15.14
CA LYS A 5 -26.27 23.31 -15.77
C LYS A 5 -25.79 22.22 -14.81
N LYS A 6 -26.20 20.97 -15.07
CA LYS A 6 -25.60 19.79 -14.45
C LYS A 6 -24.13 19.75 -14.87
N VAL A 7 -23.23 20.03 -13.93
CA VAL A 7 -21.79 19.86 -14.13
C VAL A 7 -21.49 18.39 -13.88
N MET A 8 -21.30 17.64 -14.95
CA MET A 8 -20.77 16.27 -14.91
C MET A 8 -19.26 16.39 -14.68
N LYS A 9 -18.79 16.05 -13.48
CA LYS A 9 -17.37 15.81 -13.22
C LYS A 9 -17.13 14.31 -13.27
N PHE A 10 -16.21 13.91 -14.15
CA PHE A 10 -15.73 12.54 -14.29
C PHE A 10 -14.79 12.20 -13.15
N THR A 11 -15.14 11.20 -12.35
CA THR A 11 -14.21 10.24 -11.75
C THR A 11 -14.96 8.92 -11.68
N ALA A 12 -14.74 8.09 -12.70
CA ALA A 12 -15.29 6.75 -12.78
C ALA A 12 -14.23 5.77 -12.29
N PHE A 13 -14.55 5.03 -11.24
CA PHE A 13 -14.04 3.68 -11.03
C PHE A 13 -15.17 2.84 -10.44
N LEU A 14 -15.91 2.13 -11.29
CA LEU A 14 -16.24 0.71 -11.09
C LEU A 14 -16.92 0.11 -12.33
N ALA A 15 -16.63 -1.16 -12.57
CA ALA A 15 -17.09 -1.97 -13.68
C ALA A 15 -18.63 -2.14 -13.71
N ALA A 16 -19.22 -2.08 -14.91
CA ALA A 16 -19.79 -3.25 -15.58
C ALA A 16 -20.73 -2.84 -16.74
N LEU A 17 -20.45 -3.48 -17.89
CA LEU A 17 -21.30 -3.79 -19.03
C LEU A 17 -22.80 -3.42 -18.92
N THR A 18 -23.28 -2.63 -19.89
CA THR A 18 -24.67 -2.71 -20.32
C THR A 18 -24.89 -3.98 -21.14
N LEU A 19 -25.73 -4.89 -20.62
CA LEU A 19 -26.22 -6.07 -21.32
C LEU A 19 -26.94 -5.72 -22.63
N THR A 20 -26.62 -6.46 -23.70
CA THR A 20 -27.65 -6.95 -24.61
C THR A 20 -27.62 -8.48 -24.64
N ALA A 21 -28.64 -9.05 -24.01
CA ALA A 21 -29.23 -10.38 -24.18
C ALA A 21 -28.33 -11.64 -24.04
N GLY A 22 -28.51 -12.32 -22.91
CA GLY A 22 -28.74 -13.77 -22.91
C GLY A 22 -27.63 -14.66 -22.35
N MET A 23 -27.46 -14.70 -21.02
CA MET A 23 -27.19 -15.90 -20.19
C MET A 23 -27.07 -15.45 -18.71
N PRO A 24 -27.68 -16.15 -17.74
CA PRO A 24 -27.60 -15.74 -16.34
C PRO A 24 -26.23 -16.11 -15.75
N LEU A 25 -25.43 -15.11 -15.37
CA LEU A 25 -24.27 -15.29 -14.49
C LEU A 25 -24.77 -15.31 -13.03
N THR A 26 -24.54 -16.41 -12.33
CA THR A 26 -24.55 -16.46 -10.87
C THR A 26 -23.14 -16.16 -10.36
N LEU A 27 -22.93 -15.00 -9.73
CA LEU A 27 -21.69 -14.66 -9.02
C LEU A 27 -21.84 -15.03 -7.52
N PRO A 28 -20.83 -15.62 -6.87
CA PRO A 28 -20.84 -15.79 -5.43
C PRO A 28 -20.50 -14.46 -4.74
N ALA A 29 -21.38 -14.04 -3.82
CA ALA A 29 -21.21 -12.84 -3.03
C ALA A 29 -20.31 -13.13 -1.82
N GLU A 30 -19.10 -12.54 -1.75
CA GLU A 30 -18.41 -12.35 -0.47
C GLU A 30 -17.69 -10.97 -0.42
N ASN A 31 -18.18 -10.16 0.53
CA ASN A 31 -17.54 -9.06 1.27
C ASN A 31 -16.82 -7.92 0.53
N PHE A 32 -17.56 -7.21 -0.34
CA PHE A 32 -17.43 -5.75 -0.42
C PHE A 32 -18.64 -5.10 0.26
N THR A 33 -18.44 -4.39 1.36
CA THR A 33 -19.40 -3.34 1.75
C THR A 33 -19.17 -2.16 0.81
N VAL A 34 -19.72 -2.23 -0.40
CA VAL A 34 -19.95 -1.04 -1.21
C VAL A 34 -21.13 -0.31 -0.57
N SER A 35 -20.87 0.78 0.15
CA SER A 35 -21.91 1.78 0.33
C SER A 35 -22.27 2.31 -1.06
N PRO A 36 -23.54 2.26 -1.49
CA PRO A 36 -23.94 2.83 -2.75
C PRO A 36 -23.95 4.35 -2.61
N ILE A 37 -22.81 5.01 -2.83
CA ILE A 37 -22.74 6.47 -2.89
C ILE A 37 -22.92 6.88 -4.35
N THR A 38 -24.17 6.85 -4.82
CA THR A 38 -24.64 7.94 -5.68
C THR A 38 -25.29 8.97 -4.79
N ALA A 39 -24.52 9.58 -3.88
CA ALA A 39 -24.93 10.81 -3.24
C ALA A 39 -24.71 11.92 -4.26
N TYR A 40 -25.81 12.42 -4.81
CA TYR A 40 -25.74 13.66 -5.59
C TYR A 40 -25.28 14.75 -4.61
N ALA A 41 -24.21 15.45 -4.96
CA ALA A 41 -23.79 16.63 -4.20
C ALA A 41 -24.94 17.64 -4.21
N ASP A 42 -25.48 17.95 -3.04
CA ASP A 42 -26.70 18.73 -2.91
C ASP A 42 -26.42 20.24 -2.88
N GLU A 43 -25.29 20.63 -2.29
CA GLU A 43 -24.97 22.03 -2.08
C GLU A 43 -23.47 22.26 -1.91
N SER A 44 -22.99 23.42 -2.38
CA SER A 44 -21.67 23.93 -2.04
C SER A 44 -21.81 24.96 -0.93
N TYR A 45 -21.02 24.79 0.14
CA TYR A 45 -21.05 25.65 1.32
C TYR A 45 -19.67 26.22 1.60
N ASN A 46 -19.56 27.47 2.04
CA ASN A 46 -18.29 28.10 2.37
C ASN A 46 -18.28 28.56 3.82
N GLU A 47 -17.26 28.19 4.57
CA GLU A 47 -17.05 28.57 5.96
C GLU A 47 -15.57 28.55 6.28
N GLY A 48 -15.09 29.54 7.04
CA GLY A 48 -13.70 29.54 7.55
C GLY A 48 -12.60 29.57 6.47
N GLY A 49 -12.90 30.07 5.26
CA GLY A 49 -11.95 30.01 4.14
C GLY A 49 -11.86 28.63 3.48
N LEU A 50 -12.77 27.72 3.80
CA LEU A 50 -12.92 26.41 3.16
C LEU A 50 -14.20 26.35 2.35
N THR A 51 -14.18 25.58 1.27
CA THR A 51 -15.34 25.20 0.47
C THR A 51 -15.65 23.74 0.75
N PHE A 52 -16.92 23.45 1.01
CA PHE A 52 -17.44 22.13 1.29
C PHE A 52 -18.43 21.72 0.21
N THR A 53 -18.37 20.45 -0.18
CA THR A 53 -19.46 19.78 -0.90
C THR A 53 -20.28 19.01 0.14
N LEU A 54 -21.58 19.28 0.21
CA LEU A 54 -22.49 18.61 1.14
C LEU A 54 -23.22 17.46 0.44
N TYR A 55 -23.28 16.34 1.13
CA TYR A 55 -24.05 15.15 0.78
C TYR A 55 -25.10 14.89 1.87
N ASP A 56 -26.01 13.93 1.63
CA ASP A 56 -27.09 13.60 2.57
C ASP A 56 -26.59 13.19 3.96
N ASP A 57 -25.42 12.54 4.05
CA ASP A 57 -24.88 11.92 5.26
C ASP A 57 -23.50 12.42 5.69
N HIS A 58 -22.81 13.22 4.86
CA HIS A 58 -21.48 13.75 5.17
C HIS A 58 -21.15 15.02 4.39
N ALA A 59 -19.99 15.60 4.70
CA ALA A 59 -19.39 16.71 3.96
C ALA A 59 -17.95 16.39 3.56
N GLU A 60 -17.56 16.92 2.40
CA GLU A 60 -16.20 16.85 1.86
C GLU A 60 -15.61 18.27 1.79
N VAL A 61 -14.35 18.45 2.20
CA VAL A 61 -13.60 19.68 1.90
C VAL A 61 -13.23 19.67 0.42
N SER A 62 -13.91 20.47 -0.41
CA SER A 62 -13.73 20.50 -1.86
C SER A 62 -12.92 21.68 -2.36
N GLY A 63 -12.52 22.59 -1.47
CA GLY A 63 -11.66 23.71 -1.79
C GLY A 63 -11.21 24.49 -0.57
N SER A 64 -10.24 25.39 -0.78
CA SER A 64 -9.70 26.27 0.24
C SER A 64 -9.33 27.63 -0.34
N ASP A 65 -9.22 28.64 0.52
CA ASP A 65 -8.55 29.89 0.19
C ASP A 65 -7.05 29.63 0.01
N TYR A 66 -6.61 29.59 -1.24
CA TYR A 66 -5.22 29.31 -1.63
C TYR A 66 -4.21 30.34 -1.07
N LYS A 67 -4.67 31.49 -0.57
CA LYS A 67 -3.83 32.52 0.06
C LYS A 67 -3.73 32.38 1.56
N ALA A 68 -4.56 31.55 2.19
CA ALA A 68 -4.49 31.31 3.62
C ALA A 68 -3.16 30.65 3.98
N THR A 69 -2.58 31.05 5.10
CA THR A 69 -1.34 30.45 5.64
C THR A 69 -1.64 29.33 6.66
N SER A 70 -2.90 29.13 7.02
CA SER A 70 -3.33 28.05 7.90
C SER A 70 -4.77 27.66 7.59
N ALA A 71 -5.11 26.39 7.78
CA ALA A 71 -6.48 25.90 7.67
C ALA A 71 -6.87 25.04 8.89
N GLU A 72 -8.09 25.22 9.38
CA GLU A 72 -8.69 24.37 10.41
C GLU A 72 -9.94 23.72 9.83
N ILE A 73 -9.88 22.41 9.58
CA ILE A 73 -11.02 21.66 9.07
C ILE A 73 -11.92 21.30 10.27
N PRO A 74 -13.20 21.70 10.29
CA PRO A 74 -14.09 21.38 11.39
C PRO A 74 -14.51 19.90 11.35
N GLU A 75 -14.79 19.29 12.50
CA GLU A 75 -15.36 17.93 12.58
C GLU A 75 -16.74 17.82 11.91
N THR A 76 -17.52 18.90 11.96
CA THR A 76 -18.86 18.95 11.38
C THR A 76 -19.13 20.28 10.70
N VAL A 77 -19.90 20.25 9.63
CA VAL A 77 -20.43 21.44 8.96
C VAL A 77 -21.91 21.24 8.69
N LYS A 78 -22.76 22.20 9.06
CA LYS A 78 -24.23 22.07 8.97
C LYS A 78 -24.83 20.82 9.64
N GLY A 79 -24.16 20.31 10.68
CA GLY A 79 -24.58 19.08 11.37
C GLY A 79 -24.21 17.78 10.66
N LEU A 80 -23.51 17.86 9.53
CA LEU A 80 -22.93 16.72 8.82
C LEU A 80 -21.47 16.54 9.22
N PRO A 81 -20.99 15.30 9.43
CA PRO A 81 -19.57 15.05 9.69
C PRO A 81 -18.72 15.36 8.44
N VAL A 82 -17.57 15.99 8.63
CA VAL A 82 -16.58 16.18 7.56
C VAL A 82 -15.70 14.93 7.51
N THR A 83 -15.86 14.13 6.47
CA THR A 83 -15.25 12.79 6.39
C THR A 83 -14.14 12.67 5.36
N SER A 84 -14.04 13.62 4.42
CA SER A 84 -13.03 13.58 3.37
C SER A 84 -12.44 14.95 3.03
N ILE A 85 -11.21 14.92 2.53
CA ILE A 85 -10.58 16.03 1.83
C ILE A 85 -10.55 15.67 0.35
N GLY A 86 -11.29 16.43 -0.44
CA GLY A 86 -11.52 16.17 -1.85
C GLY A 86 -10.29 16.38 -2.73
N ILE A 87 -10.43 15.94 -3.97
CA ILE A 87 -9.40 16.05 -5.00
C ILE A 87 -9.05 17.54 -5.21
N TYR A 88 -7.76 17.86 -5.17
CA TYR A 88 -7.21 19.22 -5.31
C TYR A 88 -7.63 20.26 -4.25
N ALA A 89 -8.26 19.88 -3.14
CA ALA A 89 -8.85 20.84 -2.18
C ALA A 89 -7.90 21.93 -1.67
N PHE A 90 -6.61 21.61 -1.50
CA PHE A 90 -5.52 22.50 -1.09
C PHE A 90 -4.37 22.55 -2.12
N ASN A 91 -4.56 22.08 -3.36
CA ASN A 91 -3.48 22.00 -4.33
C ASN A 91 -2.84 23.38 -4.59
N GLY A 92 -1.52 23.47 -4.42
CA GLY A 92 -0.77 24.71 -4.59
C GLY A 92 -1.06 25.79 -3.54
N SER A 93 -1.71 25.45 -2.43
CA SER A 93 -2.06 26.40 -1.37
C SER A 93 -0.82 26.89 -0.61
N ALA A 94 -0.87 28.13 -0.13
CA ALA A 94 0.18 28.75 0.68
C ALA A 94 0.15 28.33 2.16
N ILE A 95 -0.65 27.34 2.53
CA ILE A 95 -0.76 26.89 3.92
C ILE A 95 0.59 26.42 4.48
N GLU A 96 0.91 26.91 5.67
CA GLU A 96 2.04 26.44 6.48
C GLU A 96 1.62 25.33 7.45
N SER A 97 0.33 25.29 7.80
CA SER A 97 -0.27 24.33 8.73
C SER A 97 -1.72 24.01 8.36
N VAL A 98 -2.12 22.77 8.65
CA VAL A 98 -3.51 22.32 8.54
C VAL A 98 -3.86 21.46 9.75
N LYS A 99 -5.02 21.71 10.36
CA LYS A 99 -5.61 20.81 11.35
C LYS A 99 -6.67 19.95 10.68
N ILE A 100 -6.42 18.64 10.65
CA ILE A 100 -7.32 17.63 10.09
C ILE A 100 -7.98 16.90 11.27
N PRO A 101 -9.31 16.93 11.40
CA PRO A 101 -10.01 16.30 12.51
C PRO A 101 -10.09 14.78 12.35
N ASP A 102 -10.30 14.06 13.46
CA ASP A 102 -10.42 12.59 13.48
C ASP A 102 -11.68 12.07 12.78
N SER A 103 -12.62 12.94 12.37
CA SER A 103 -13.74 12.56 11.52
C SER A 103 -13.33 12.26 10.08
N VAL A 104 -12.16 12.75 9.63
CA VAL A 104 -11.66 12.53 8.27
C VAL A 104 -11.07 11.12 8.14
N THR A 105 -11.64 10.35 7.22
CA THR A 105 -11.21 8.99 6.88
C THR A 105 -10.53 8.90 5.51
N TYR A 106 -10.64 9.94 4.67
CA TYR A 106 -10.11 9.96 3.31
C TYR A 106 -9.38 11.27 2.96
N ILE A 107 -8.14 11.15 2.47
CA ILE A 107 -7.38 12.27 1.90
C ILE A 107 -7.21 12.02 0.41
N GLY A 108 -7.88 12.84 -0.40
CA GLY A 108 -8.03 12.62 -1.82
C GLY A 108 -6.82 12.97 -2.68
N GLN A 109 -6.92 12.54 -3.93
CA GLN A 109 -5.88 12.68 -4.93
C GLN A 109 -5.45 14.15 -5.11
N TRP A 110 -4.14 14.40 -5.10
CA TRP A 110 -3.53 15.73 -5.19
C TRP A 110 -4.05 16.77 -4.18
N SER A 111 -4.74 16.36 -3.12
CA SER A 111 -5.43 17.26 -2.17
C SER A 111 -4.51 18.34 -1.62
N PHE A 112 -3.28 18.00 -1.22
CA PHE A 112 -2.26 18.92 -0.71
C PHE A 112 -1.04 19.06 -1.63
N ALA A 113 -1.08 18.51 -2.85
CA ALA A 113 0.08 18.55 -3.74
C ALA A 113 0.53 19.99 -4.00
N MET A 114 1.84 20.20 -4.05
CA MET A 114 2.48 21.51 -4.23
C MET A 114 2.16 22.55 -3.12
N CYS A 115 1.74 22.12 -1.93
CA CYS A 115 1.73 22.99 -0.74
C CYS A 115 3.17 23.21 -0.25
N ASP A 116 3.95 24.03 -0.97
CA ASP A 116 5.38 24.24 -0.74
C ASP A 116 5.72 24.82 0.63
N SER A 117 4.75 25.46 1.28
CA SER A 117 4.94 26.08 2.62
C SER A 117 4.55 25.16 3.77
N LEU A 118 3.87 24.03 3.52
CA LEU A 118 3.40 23.11 4.55
C LEU A 118 4.60 22.41 5.19
N LYS A 119 4.80 22.62 6.49
CA LYS A 119 5.98 22.12 7.21
C LYS A 119 5.73 20.79 7.92
N GLU A 120 4.53 20.66 8.47
CA GLU A 120 4.09 19.51 9.24
C GLU A 120 2.64 19.18 8.93
N VAL A 121 2.31 17.89 9.00
CA VAL A 121 0.92 17.42 8.95
C VAL A 121 0.75 16.29 9.95
N THR A 122 -0.38 16.30 10.66
CA THR A 122 -0.81 15.16 11.47
C THR A 122 -1.95 14.46 10.73
N ILE A 123 -1.72 13.20 10.39
CA ILE A 123 -2.72 12.35 9.74
C ILE A 123 -3.67 11.85 10.83
N PRO A 124 -5.00 11.98 10.64
CA PRO A 124 -5.99 11.71 11.69
C PRO A 124 -6.04 10.22 12.09
N ALA A 125 -6.45 9.96 13.32
CA ALA A 125 -6.49 8.61 13.89
C ALA A 125 -7.45 7.67 13.15
N ASN A 126 -8.47 8.19 12.45
CA ASN A 126 -9.43 7.39 11.70
C ASN A 126 -9.14 7.31 10.19
N ILE A 127 -7.98 7.76 9.71
CA ILE A 127 -7.61 7.65 8.30
C ILE A 127 -7.73 6.20 7.78
N GLU A 128 -8.31 6.03 6.61
CA GLU A 128 -8.41 4.73 5.93
C GLU A 128 -7.55 4.74 4.65
N MET A 129 -7.48 5.89 3.97
CA MET A 129 -6.78 6.04 2.69
C MET A 129 -6.13 7.42 2.53
N ILE A 130 -4.88 7.42 2.09
CA ILE A 130 -4.18 8.58 1.54
C ILE A 130 -3.95 8.31 0.05
N ASP A 131 -4.63 9.08 -0.78
CA ASP A 131 -4.75 8.81 -2.20
C ASP A 131 -3.57 9.37 -3.01
N ILE A 132 -3.59 9.11 -4.33
CA ILE A 132 -2.50 9.33 -5.26
C ILE A 132 -1.97 10.76 -5.13
N LYS A 133 -0.65 10.86 -4.90
CA LYS A 133 0.08 12.15 -4.87
C LYS A 133 -0.52 13.19 -3.91
N ALA A 134 -1.23 12.77 -2.87
CA ALA A 134 -1.91 13.67 -1.93
C ALA A 134 -1.01 14.81 -1.40
N PHE A 135 0.26 14.52 -1.07
CA PHE A 135 1.27 15.47 -0.59
C PHE A 135 2.49 15.55 -1.53
N GLU A 136 2.32 15.22 -2.81
CA GLU A 136 3.41 15.30 -3.78
C GLU A 136 3.94 16.75 -3.87
N LEU A 137 5.27 16.90 -3.93
CA LEU A 137 5.95 18.19 -4.07
C LEU A 137 5.64 19.17 -2.91
N CYS A 138 5.22 18.72 -1.73
CA CYS A 138 5.25 19.57 -0.53
C CYS A 138 6.71 19.78 -0.08
N THR A 139 7.42 20.71 -0.72
CA THR A 139 8.88 20.85 -0.60
C THR A 139 9.38 21.31 0.77
N SER A 140 8.50 21.79 1.65
CA SER A 140 8.83 22.09 3.06
C SER A 140 8.38 21.02 4.06
N LEU A 141 7.68 19.97 3.63
CA LEU A 141 7.07 18.98 4.53
C LEU A 141 8.12 18.07 5.15
N LYS A 142 8.50 18.35 6.40
CA LYS A 142 9.55 17.65 7.15
C LYS A 142 8.99 16.66 8.16
N THR A 143 7.77 16.88 8.62
CA THR A 143 7.15 16.08 9.69
C THR A 143 5.78 15.60 9.23
N VAL A 144 5.62 14.27 9.16
CA VAL A 144 4.33 13.62 8.96
C VAL A 144 4.10 12.72 10.17
N ASN A 145 3.12 13.08 10.99
CA ASN A 145 2.72 12.24 12.12
C ASN A 145 1.64 11.27 11.63
N LEU A 146 2.02 10.02 11.41
CA LEU A 146 1.12 8.93 11.04
C LEU A 146 0.46 8.33 12.28
N PRO A 147 -0.81 7.88 12.22
CA PRO A 147 -1.47 7.23 13.35
C PRO A 147 -0.88 5.83 13.57
N ASP A 148 -0.99 5.27 14.78
CA ASP A 148 -0.53 3.91 15.09
C ASP A 148 -1.59 2.85 14.73
N LYS A 149 -1.95 2.82 13.44
CA LYS A 149 -2.90 1.83 12.89
C LYS A 149 -2.66 1.61 11.40
N PHE A 150 -3.25 0.54 10.89
CA PHE A 150 -3.26 0.24 9.46
C PHE A 150 -4.10 1.27 8.66
N PHE A 151 -3.58 1.68 7.50
CA PHE A 151 -4.29 2.48 6.49
C PHE A 151 -3.69 2.18 5.11
N LYS A 152 -4.35 2.60 4.04
CA LYS A 152 -3.83 2.43 2.67
C LYS A 152 -3.18 3.72 2.18
N VAL A 153 -2.14 3.56 1.37
CA VAL A 153 -1.44 4.65 0.68
C VAL A 153 -1.38 4.31 -0.80
N ALA A 154 -1.68 5.29 -1.65
CA ALA A 154 -1.58 5.14 -3.10
C ALA A 154 -0.31 5.80 -3.67
N THR A 155 -0.14 5.65 -4.99
CA THR A 155 1.06 6.04 -5.72
C THR A 155 1.53 7.46 -5.38
N GLY A 156 2.76 7.54 -4.91
CA GLY A 156 3.48 8.80 -4.76
C GLY A 156 2.87 9.79 -3.77
N ALA A 157 2.05 9.34 -2.82
CA ALA A 157 1.39 10.21 -1.84
C ALA A 157 2.34 11.21 -1.16
N PHE A 158 3.61 10.86 -0.95
CA PHE A 158 4.63 11.72 -0.32
C PHE A 158 5.85 12.00 -1.23
N TRP A 159 5.73 11.82 -2.54
CA TRP A 159 6.86 12.02 -3.46
C TRP A 159 7.38 13.45 -3.43
N SER A 160 8.71 13.58 -3.57
CA SER A 160 9.41 14.87 -3.55
C SER A 160 9.18 15.69 -2.27
N THR A 161 8.95 15.02 -1.13
CA THR A 161 8.90 15.66 0.19
C THR A 161 10.22 15.46 0.96
N PRO A 162 10.66 16.43 1.78
CA PRO A 162 11.78 16.22 2.71
C PRO A 162 11.55 15.07 3.70
N TRP A 163 10.30 14.85 4.12
CA TRP A 163 9.94 13.73 5.00
C TRP A 163 10.25 12.38 4.36
N LEU A 164 9.75 12.11 3.14
CA LEU A 164 10.00 10.83 2.47
C LEU A 164 11.50 10.61 2.25
N LYS A 165 12.22 11.65 1.83
CA LYS A 165 13.68 11.58 1.68
C LYS A 165 14.37 11.21 2.99
N ALA A 166 13.97 11.82 4.11
CA ALA A 166 14.55 11.52 5.41
C ALA A 166 14.22 10.09 5.90
N GLU A 167 13.05 9.55 5.54
CA GLU A 167 12.72 8.15 5.82
C GLU A 167 13.56 7.19 4.97
N GLN A 168 13.73 7.47 3.67
CA GLN A 168 14.61 6.69 2.77
C GLN A 168 16.07 6.68 3.21
N GLU A 169 16.54 7.76 3.85
CA GLU A 169 17.90 7.83 4.42
C GLU A 169 18.07 6.95 5.68
N LYS A 170 16.97 6.64 6.38
CA LYS A 170 16.97 5.70 7.52
C LYS A 170 16.87 4.26 7.04
N ASP A 171 15.94 4.01 6.13
CA ASP A 171 15.68 2.71 5.52
C ASP A 171 15.17 2.93 4.09
N PRO A 172 15.87 2.42 3.05
CA PRO A 172 15.41 2.55 1.67
C PRO A 172 14.08 1.83 1.39
N LEU A 173 13.63 0.93 2.27
CA LEU A 173 12.34 0.25 2.23
C LEU A 173 11.40 0.88 3.28
N VAL A 174 10.79 2.00 2.94
CA VAL A 174 9.99 2.81 3.88
C VAL A 174 8.68 2.10 4.22
N ILE A 175 8.67 1.44 5.38
CA ILE A 175 7.51 0.74 5.94
C ILE A 175 6.99 1.49 7.16
N LYS A 176 5.67 1.70 7.23
CA LYS A 176 4.96 2.26 8.40
C LYS A 176 3.68 1.47 8.63
N ASN A 177 3.46 1.01 9.86
CA ASN A 177 2.24 0.30 10.28
C ASN A 177 1.82 -0.84 9.34
N ASP A 178 2.78 -1.71 8.99
CA ASP A 178 2.60 -2.85 8.09
C ASP A 178 2.28 -2.46 6.62
N VAL A 179 2.48 -1.19 6.26
CA VAL A 179 2.32 -0.65 4.91
C VAL A 179 3.69 -0.33 4.34
N LEU A 180 4.06 -0.97 3.23
CA LEU A 180 5.20 -0.54 2.43
C LEU A 180 4.79 0.69 1.62
N ILE A 181 5.29 1.86 2.00
CA ILE A 181 4.95 3.15 1.40
C ILE A 181 5.83 3.42 0.17
N ASP A 182 7.14 3.19 0.28
CA ASP A 182 8.10 3.50 -0.79
C ASP A 182 9.32 2.59 -0.71
N GLY A 183 9.68 1.98 -1.83
CA GLY A 183 10.89 1.20 -2.05
C GLY A 183 11.72 1.72 -3.22
N THR A 184 11.52 2.97 -3.66
CA THR A 184 12.19 3.54 -4.84
C THR A 184 13.69 3.76 -4.63
N ALA A 185 14.14 3.81 -3.37
CA ALA A 185 15.54 3.92 -2.98
C ALA A 185 16.24 2.55 -2.80
N CYS A 186 15.50 1.44 -2.84
CA CYS A 186 16.05 0.08 -2.70
C CYS A 186 16.99 -0.27 -3.86
N LYS A 187 17.92 -1.21 -3.61
CA LYS A 187 18.92 -1.67 -4.59
C LYS A 187 19.17 -3.16 -4.43
N GLY A 188 19.55 -3.82 -5.52
CA GLY A 188 19.86 -5.24 -5.51
C GLY A 188 18.64 -6.10 -5.21
N ASP A 189 18.86 -7.15 -4.42
CA ASP A 189 17.80 -8.08 -4.03
C ASP A 189 17.00 -7.52 -2.85
N VAL A 190 15.68 -7.49 -2.98
CA VAL A 190 14.77 -6.96 -1.96
C VAL A 190 13.92 -8.10 -1.40
N VAL A 191 13.98 -8.28 -0.09
CA VAL A 191 13.06 -9.14 0.64
C VAL A 191 12.15 -8.23 1.45
N ILE A 192 10.85 -8.25 1.17
CA ILE A 192 9.87 -7.46 1.91
C ILE A 192 9.55 -8.21 3.22
N PRO A 193 9.69 -7.58 4.40
CA PRO A 193 9.48 -8.24 5.69
C PRO A 193 8.07 -8.81 5.88
N SER A 194 7.95 -9.91 6.62
CA SER A 194 6.70 -10.67 6.79
C SER A 194 5.60 -9.96 7.58
N ASN A 195 5.91 -8.87 8.27
CA ASN A 195 4.90 -8.03 8.92
C ASN A 195 4.13 -7.15 7.92
N VAL A 196 4.66 -6.90 6.72
CA VAL A 196 4.00 -6.07 5.71
C VAL A 196 2.72 -6.74 5.24
N LYS A 197 1.59 -6.03 5.34
CA LYS A 197 0.26 -6.50 4.93
C LYS A 197 -0.20 -5.86 3.62
N TYR A 198 0.35 -4.70 3.28
CA TYR A 198 -0.03 -3.93 2.11
C TYR A 198 1.18 -3.25 1.47
N ILE A 199 1.30 -3.36 0.15
CA ILE A 199 2.30 -2.66 -0.65
C ILE A 199 1.60 -1.55 -1.40
N SER A 200 2.02 -0.30 -1.23
CA SER A 200 1.39 0.83 -1.91
C SER A 200 1.47 0.69 -3.43
N SER A 201 0.44 1.15 -4.13
CA SER A 201 0.52 1.32 -5.58
C SER A 201 1.75 2.15 -5.92
N GLY A 202 2.50 1.75 -6.95
CA GLY A 202 3.74 2.43 -7.33
C GLY A 202 4.88 2.42 -6.30
N ALA A 203 4.86 1.56 -5.27
CA ALA A 203 5.87 1.56 -4.20
C ALA A 203 7.31 1.44 -4.73
N PHE A 204 7.55 0.71 -5.82
CA PHE A 204 8.85 0.58 -6.47
C PHE A 204 8.87 1.24 -7.87
N GLU A 205 7.92 2.13 -8.18
CA GLU A 205 7.85 2.76 -9.52
C GLU A 205 9.21 3.36 -9.92
N LYS A 206 9.66 3.01 -11.13
CA LYS A 206 10.91 3.43 -11.78
C LYS A 206 12.17 3.08 -10.99
N ASN A 207 12.09 2.10 -10.08
CA ASN A 207 13.28 1.59 -9.42
C ASN A 207 14.10 0.73 -10.38
N SER A 208 15.07 1.37 -11.03
CA SER A 208 16.03 0.73 -11.92
C SER A 208 17.23 0.12 -11.20
N ASN A 209 17.24 0.01 -9.87
CA ASN A 209 18.37 -0.55 -9.11
C ASN A 209 18.09 -1.91 -8.48
N ILE A 210 16.82 -2.32 -8.36
CA ILE A 210 16.47 -3.64 -7.85
C ILE A 210 16.66 -4.71 -8.91
N THR A 211 17.07 -5.90 -8.48
CA THR A 211 17.35 -7.07 -9.32
C THR A 211 16.41 -8.23 -9.03
N SER A 212 15.96 -8.37 -7.79
CA SER A 212 14.92 -9.33 -7.42
C SER A 212 14.03 -8.79 -6.31
N VAL A 213 12.81 -9.33 -6.24
CA VAL A 213 11.90 -9.06 -5.13
C VAL A 213 11.27 -10.35 -4.59
N VAL A 214 11.23 -10.48 -3.27
CA VAL A 214 10.48 -11.50 -2.54
C VAL A 214 9.40 -10.80 -1.73
N VAL A 215 8.14 -11.07 -2.06
CA VAL A 215 6.96 -10.55 -1.37
C VAL A 215 6.54 -11.54 -0.29
N PRO A 216 6.19 -11.09 0.93
CA PRO A 216 5.87 -11.99 2.01
C PRO A 216 4.51 -12.65 1.84
N SER A 217 4.31 -13.73 2.58
CA SER A 217 3.11 -14.56 2.56
C SER A 217 1.83 -13.83 3.07
N SER A 218 2.02 -12.77 3.85
CA SER A 218 1.01 -11.86 4.39
C SER A 218 0.36 -10.95 3.33
N VAL A 219 1.06 -10.65 2.23
CA VAL A 219 0.56 -9.77 1.16
C VAL A 219 -0.33 -10.55 0.19
N LYS A 220 -1.52 -10.00 -0.08
CA LYS A 220 -2.54 -10.62 -0.96
C LYS A 220 -2.66 -10.00 -2.34
N ALA A 221 -2.12 -8.81 -2.56
CA ALA A 221 -2.23 -8.11 -3.82
C ALA A 221 -0.92 -7.43 -4.18
N ILE A 222 -0.57 -7.47 -5.47
CA ILE A 222 0.39 -6.54 -6.07
C ILE A 222 -0.43 -5.45 -6.75
N ASN A 223 -0.51 -4.30 -6.11
CA ASN A 223 -1.37 -3.19 -6.52
C ASN A 223 -0.85 -2.49 -7.79
N ASP A 224 -1.67 -1.58 -8.32
CA ASP A 224 -1.38 -0.82 -9.54
C ASP A 224 0.05 -0.27 -9.56
N SER A 225 0.74 -0.46 -10.68
CA SER A 225 2.07 0.10 -10.96
C SER A 225 3.16 -0.23 -9.93
N THR A 226 2.98 -1.21 -9.04
CA THR A 226 3.91 -1.48 -7.91
C THR A 226 5.38 -1.53 -8.35
N PHE A 227 5.70 -2.21 -9.44
CA PHE A 227 7.05 -2.33 -10.03
C PHE A 227 7.13 -1.70 -11.43
N PHE A 228 6.26 -0.73 -11.74
CA PHE A 228 6.23 -0.04 -13.04
C PHE A 228 7.61 0.50 -13.42
N TYR A 229 8.15 0.15 -14.59
CA TYR A 229 9.48 0.53 -15.08
C TYR A 229 10.64 0.16 -14.13
N CYS A 230 10.56 -0.98 -13.46
CA CYS A 230 11.72 -1.59 -12.80
C CYS A 230 12.61 -2.33 -13.80
N ASP A 231 13.28 -1.58 -14.68
CA ASP A 231 13.98 -2.12 -15.87
C ASP A 231 15.05 -3.18 -15.58
N ASN A 232 15.60 -3.19 -14.36
CA ASN A 232 16.63 -4.14 -13.94
C ASN A 232 16.11 -5.31 -13.11
N LEU A 233 14.80 -5.37 -12.82
CA LEU A 233 14.18 -6.47 -12.10
C LEU A 233 14.23 -7.74 -12.96
N VAL A 234 14.91 -8.77 -12.46
CA VAL A 234 15.11 -10.06 -13.13
C VAL A 234 14.12 -11.09 -12.60
N SER A 235 13.84 -11.09 -11.29
CA SER A 235 12.94 -12.07 -10.68
C SER A 235 11.97 -11.49 -9.65
N ALA A 236 10.79 -12.09 -9.58
CA ALA A 236 9.77 -11.76 -8.59
C ALA A 236 9.17 -13.03 -7.98
N THR A 237 9.15 -13.12 -6.65
CA THR A 237 8.56 -14.24 -5.90
C THR A 237 7.33 -13.77 -5.13
N LEU A 238 6.15 -14.29 -5.50
CA LEU A 238 4.82 -13.84 -5.07
C LEU A 238 4.03 -15.02 -4.44
N PRO A 239 4.41 -15.48 -3.25
CA PRO A 239 4.02 -16.78 -2.70
C PRO A 239 2.52 -16.93 -2.38
N ASN A 240 1.86 -15.86 -1.92
CA ASN A 240 0.46 -15.89 -1.48
C ASN A 240 -0.41 -14.80 -2.14
N VAL A 241 0.09 -14.15 -3.18
CA VAL A 241 -0.64 -13.12 -3.92
C VAL A 241 -1.87 -13.73 -4.58
N GLU A 242 -3.00 -13.06 -4.45
CA GLU A 242 -4.30 -13.41 -5.03
C GLU A 242 -4.63 -12.53 -6.25
N THR A 243 -4.15 -11.29 -6.30
CA THR A 243 -4.36 -10.39 -7.46
C THR A 243 -3.09 -9.66 -7.86
N ILE A 244 -2.90 -9.48 -9.16
CA ILE A 244 -1.86 -8.62 -9.74
C ILE A 244 -2.56 -7.57 -10.59
N ASP A 245 -2.47 -6.32 -10.18
CA ASP A 245 -3.28 -5.24 -10.74
C ASP A 245 -2.59 -4.53 -11.92
N MET A 246 -3.21 -3.45 -12.41
CA MET A 246 -2.86 -2.84 -13.69
C MET A 246 -1.43 -2.31 -13.67
N MET A 247 -0.66 -2.58 -14.73
CA MET A 247 0.73 -2.11 -14.89
C MET A 247 1.70 -2.53 -13.77
N ALA A 248 1.35 -3.54 -12.95
CA ALA A 248 2.15 -3.94 -11.79
C ALA A 248 3.62 -4.24 -12.10
N PHE A 249 3.93 -4.86 -13.25
CA PHE A 249 5.28 -5.15 -13.75
C PHE A 249 5.50 -4.59 -15.17
N ASP A 250 4.68 -3.64 -15.62
CA ASP A 250 4.83 -3.02 -16.93
C ASP A 250 6.21 -2.32 -17.04
N GLY A 251 6.89 -2.53 -18.16
CA GLY A 251 8.23 -2.00 -18.41
C GLY A 251 9.35 -2.72 -17.64
N CYS A 252 9.09 -3.84 -16.93
CA CYS A 252 10.15 -4.64 -16.30
C CYS A 252 10.93 -5.44 -17.37
N THR A 253 11.70 -4.74 -18.21
CA THR A 253 12.25 -5.27 -19.47
C THR A 253 13.13 -6.53 -19.32
N LYS A 254 13.72 -6.76 -18.14
CA LYS A 254 14.57 -7.91 -17.81
C LYS A 254 13.89 -9.03 -17.00
N LEU A 255 12.60 -8.89 -16.68
CA LEU A 255 11.88 -9.84 -15.83
C LEU A 255 11.78 -11.21 -16.51
N SER A 256 12.56 -12.17 -16.04
CA SER A 256 12.72 -13.48 -16.67
C SER A 256 12.32 -14.66 -15.77
N GLU A 257 12.08 -14.41 -14.48
CA GLU A 257 11.59 -15.43 -13.55
C GLU A 257 10.48 -14.87 -12.66
N VAL A 258 9.27 -15.40 -12.78
CA VAL A 258 8.15 -15.02 -11.91
C VAL A 258 7.61 -16.27 -11.22
N LYS A 259 7.54 -16.24 -9.90
CA LYS A 259 6.96 -17.31 -9.09
C LYS A 259 5.63 -16.83 -8.53
N LEU A 260 4.55 -17.49 -8.94
CA LEU A 260 3.18 -17.11 -8.67
C LEU A 260 2.50 -18.10 -7.72
N SER A 261 1.77 -17.56 -6.76
CA SER A 261 0.88 -18.27 -5.84
C SER A 261 -0.16 -19.14 -6.54
N GLY A 262 -0.41 -20.35 -6.03
CA GLY A 262 -1.54 -21.18 -6.43
C GLY A 262 -2.91 -20.62 -6.05
N LYS A 263 -2.96 -19.56 -5.22
CA LYS A 263 -4.18 -18.85 -4.81
C LYS A 263 -4.51 -17.66 -5.72
N LEU A 264 -3.70 -17.43 -6.76
CA LEU A 264 -3.93 -16.34 -7.71
C LEU A 264 -5.32 -16.46 -8.34
N LYS A 265 -6.07 -15.37 -8.32
CA LYS A 265 -7.42 -15.24 -8.87
C LYS A 265 -7.40 -14.48 -10.17
N SER A 266 -6.64 -13.37 -10.22
CA SER A 266 -6.60 -12.51 -11.40
C SER A 266 -5.25 -11.85 -11.65
N ILE A 267 -5.01 -11.55 -12.92
CA ILE A 267 -3.96 -10.69 -13.45
C ILE A 267 -4.67 -9.65 -14.33
N ALA A 268 -4.52 -8.37 -14.03
CA ALA A 268 -5.14 -7.29 -14.78
C ALA A 268 -4.45 -7.07 -16.14
N SER A 269 -5.13 -6.35 -17.03
CA SER A 269 -4.54 -5.84 -18.28
C SER A 269 -3.29 -5.03 -18.00
N TYR A 270 -2.32 -5.08 -18.91
CA TYR A 270 -1.04 -4.36 -18.83
C TYR A 270 -0.13 -4.78 -17.67
N ALA A 271 -0.51 -5.75 -16.82
CA ALA A 271 0.29 -6.12 -15.65
C ALA A 271 1.71 -6.59 -15.98
N PHE A 272 1.93 -7.16 -17.17
CA PHE A 272 3.22 -7.69 -17.64
C PHE A 272 3.56 -7.18 -19.06
N ASP A 273 3.17 -5.94 -19.37
CA ASP A 273 3.46 -5.31 -20.66
C ASP A 273 4.92 -4.80 -20.73
N ASP A 274 5.41 -4.58 -21.96
CA ASP A 274 6.77 -4.13 -22.25
C ASP A 274 7.91 -4.97 -21.61
N ILE A 275 7.65 -6.25 -21.34
CA ILE A 275 8.68 -7.20 -20.91
C ILE A 275 9.33 -7.88 -22.13
N SER A 276 10.58 -7.53 -22.39
CA SER A 276 11.33 -8.04 -23.55
C SER A 276 11.94 -9.43 -23.35
N ALA A 277 12.06 -9.88 -22.09
CA ALA A 277 12.65 -11.16 -21.75
C ALA A 277 11.70 -12.34 -22.03
N SER A 278 12.25 -13.45 -22.53
CA SER A 278 11.54 -14.73 -22.50
C SER A 278 11.60 -15.29 -21.07
N GLY A 279 10.46 -15.25 -20.37
CA GLY A 279 10.38 -15.60 -18.95
C GLY A 279 10.03 -17.05 -18.66
N THR A 280 10.42 -17.52 -17.49
CA THR A 280 9.87 -18.72 -16.86
C THR A 280 8.86 -18.28 -15.79
N ILE A 281 7.64 -18.80 -15.88
CA ILE A 281 6.62 -18.65 -14.85
C ILE A 281 6.52 -19.96 -14.09
N THR A 282 6.85 -19.93 -12.81
CA THR A 282 6.56 -21.03 -11.88
C THR A 282 5.25 -20.72 -11.18
N PHE A 283 4.26 -21.60 -11.32
CA PHE A 283 2.97 -21.48 -10.65
C PHE A 283 2.85 -22.57 -9.59
N TYR A 284 2.65 -22.18 -8.33
CA TYR A 284 2.53 -23.07 -7.17
C TYR A 284 1.13 -23.69 -7.08
N GLY A 285 0.71 -24.34 -8.17
CA GLY A 285 -0.58 -24.99 -8.33
C GLY A 285 -0.60 -25.84 -9.60
N SER A 286 -1.75 -26.45 -9.89
CA SER A 286 -1.91 -27.26 -11.09
C SER A 286 -2.21 -26.39 -12.32
N LYS A 287 -2.01 -26.98 -13.51
CA LYS A 287 -2.45 -26.36 -14.76
C LYS A 287 -3.96 -26.04 -14.76
N GLU A 288 -4.78 -26.90 -14.16
CA GLU A 288 -6.23 -26.68 -14.05
C GLU A 288 -6.55 -25.43 -13.24
N THR A 289 -5.83 -25.20 -12.13
CA THR A 289 -6.01 -23.98 -11.32
C THR A 289 -5.50 -22.74 -12.05
N TRP A 290 -4.41 -22.83 -12.80
CA TRP A 290 -3.92 -21.73 -13.64
C TRP A 290 -4.91 -21.34 -14.73
N ASP A 291 -5.54 -22.31 -15.39
CA ASP A 291 -6.50 -22.07 -16.46
C ASP A 291 -7.75 -21.31 -15.96
N LYS A 292 -8.06 -21.40 -14.65
CA LYS A 292 -9.15 -20.66 -13.98
C LYS A 292 -8.79 -19.22 -13.59
N VAL A 293 -7.51 -18.85 -13.59
CA VAL A 293 -7.07 -17.47 -13.30
C VAL A 293 -7.58 -16.54 -14.39
N GLU A 294 -8.27 -15.46 -13.99
CA GLU A 294 -8.68 -14.39 -14.90
C GLU A 294 -7.45 -13.61 -15.35
N LYS A 295 -7.15 -13.58 -16.65
CA LYS A 295 -5.91 -12.98 -17.17
C LYS A 295 -6.08 -12.46 -18.60
N PRO A 296 -5.33 -11.41 -19.01
CA PRO A 296 -5.38 -10.88 -20.36
C PRO A 296 -4.93 -11.93 -21.38
N THR A 297 -5.68 -12.05 -22.49
CA THR A 297 -5.37 -13.00 -23.57
C THR A 297 -4.33 -12.47 -24.56
N ASP A 298 -4.13 -11.16 -24.57
CA ASP A 298 -3.24 -10.42 -25.47
C ASP A 298 -1.86 -10.12 -24.85
N CYS A 299 -1.63 -10.48 -23.59
CA CYS A 299 -0.34 -10.27 -22.94
C CYS A 299 0.75 -11.17 -23.54
N GLU A 300 1.72 -10.56 -24.24
CA GLU A 300 2.79 -11.26 -24.94
C GLU A 300 3.69 -12.08 -24.00
N TYR A 301 4.03 -11.52 -22.83
CA TYR A 301 4.86 -12.18 -21.83
C TYR A 301 4.23 -13.48 -21.34
N LEU A 302 2.95 -13.42 -20.91
CA LEU A 302 2.21 -14.60 -20.45
C LEU A 302 2.06 -15.66 -21.56
N ASN A 303 1.86 -15.22 -22.81
CA ASN A 303 1.68 -16.13 -23.95
C ASN A 303 2.97 -16.83 -24.39
N LYS A 304 4.15 -16.21 -24.16
CA LYS A 304 5.46 -16.75 -24.57
C LYS A 304 6.24 -17.42 -23.44
N ALA A 305 5.82 -17.25 -22.19
CA ALA A 305 6.51 -17.80 -21.04
C ALA A 305 6.58 -19.34 -21.05
N LYS A 306 7.69 -19.86 -20.52
CA LYS A 306 7.79 -21.28 -20.15
C LYS A 306 7.11 -21.49 -18.80
N TYR A 307 6.10 -22.35 -18.75
CA TYR A 307 5.39 -22.66 -17.51
C TYR A 307 5.98 -23.88 -16.79
N ILE A 308 6.13 -23.75 -15.48
CA ILE A 308 6.41 -24.84 -14.53
C ILE A 308 5.26 -24.87 -13.53
N PHE A 309 4.56 -26.00 -13.44
CA PHE A 309 3.50 -26.22 -12.47
C PHE A 309 4.06 -27.05 -11.32
N ASP A 310 4.06 -26.49 -10.12
CA ASP A 310 4.54 -27.15 -8.91
C ASP A 310 3.41 -27.29 -7.90
N GLU A 311 2.77 -28.47 -7.90
CA GLU A 311 1.63 -28.78 -7.04
C GLU A 311 2.04 -29.16 -5.60
N ASN A 312 3.31 -29.50 -5.40
CA ASN A 312 3.80 -30.03 -4.12
C ASN A 312 4.66 -29.02 -3.36
N ALA A 313 5.24 -28.02 -4.04
CA ALA A 313 5.88 -26.92 -3.36
C ALA A 313 4.82 -26.08 -2.65
N GLN A 314 4.95 -26.00 -1.33
CA GLN A 314 4.50 -24.78 -0.67
C GLN A 314 5.34 -23.64 -1.24
N PRO A 315 4.73 -22.46 -1.50
CA PRO A 315 5.54 -21.27 -1.74
C PRO A 315 6.58 -21.18 -0.62
N PRO A 316 7.81 -20.69 -0.88
CA PRO A 316 8.76 -20.47 0.21
C PRO A 316 8.02 -19.74 1.32
N GLU A 317 7.83 -20.41 2.47
CA GLU A 317 7.29 -19.75 3.65
C GLU A 317 8.23 -18.60 3.96
N ASP A 318 7.70 -17.50 4.51
CA ASP A 318 8.56 -16.43 4.99
C ASP A 318 9.55 -17.11 5.95
N GLU A 319 10.83 -17.26 5.54
CA GLU A 319 11.84 -17.86 6.40
C GLU A 319 12.04 -16.85 7.53
N ASP A 320 11.27 -17.02 8.59
CA ASP A 320 11.39 -16.23 9.80
C ASP A 320 12.85 -16.23 10.22
N VAL A 321 13.45 -15.04 10.29
CA VAL A 321 14.82 -14.90 10.75
C VAL A 321 14.83 -15.35 12.20
N ALA A 322 15.44 -16.50 12.50
CA ALA A 322 15.47 -17.03 13.85
C ALA A 322 16.04 -15.97 14.83
N GLY A 323 15.28 -15.63 15.85
CA GLY A 323 15.57 -14.57 16.81
C GLY A 323 15.01 -13.18 16.47
N ASP A 324 14.49 -12.93 15.26
CA ASP A 324 13.84 -11.67 14.88
C ASP A 324 12.41 -11.63 15.45
N VAL A 325 12.29 -11.16 16.67
CA VAL A 325 11.00 -11.14 17.39
C VAL A 325 10.19 -9.88 17.11
N ASN A 326 10.84 -8.85 16.56
CA ASN A 326 10.23 -7.56 16.25
C ASN A 326 9.80 -7.45 14.76
N MET A 327 10.11 -8.46 13.95
CA MET A 327 9.86 -8.58 12.51
C MET A 327 10.49 -7.43 11.70
N ASP A 328 11.68 -6.98 12.09
CA ASP A 328 12.44 -5.97 11.34
C ASP A 328 13.28 -6.58 10.20
N GLY A 329 13.28 -7.91 10.05
CA GLY A 329 14.01 -8.64 9.02
C GLY A 329 15.45 -8.95 9.42
N GLU A 330 15.88 -8.55 10.61
CA GLU A 330 17.22 -8.83 11.14
C GLU A 330 17.13 -9.44 12.53
N PHE A 331 18.10 -10.28 12.89
CA PHE A 331 18.28 -10.70 14.27
C PHE A 331 19.40 -9.89 14.93
N ASN A 332 19.02 -8.92 15.77
CA ASN A 332 19.91 -7.95 16.38
C ASN A 332 19.61 -7.71 17.89
N VAL A 333 20.28 -6.71 18.51
CA VAL A 333 20.13 -6.44 19.96
C VAL A 333 18.72 -5.94 20.31
N SER A 334 18.03 -5.28 19.39
CA SER A 334 16.66 -4.81 19.59
C SER A 334 15.71 -5.97 19.88
N ASP A 335 15.91 -7.12 19.22
CA ASP A 335 15.13 -8.33 19.46
C ASP A 335 15.30 -8.88 20.85
N LEU A 336 16.55 -8.97 21.32
CA LEU A 336 16.85 -9.35 22.71
C LEU A 336 16.13 -8.45 23.69
N VAL A 337 16.10 -7.14 23.44
CA VAL A 337 15.44 -6.16 24.31
C VAL A 337 13.93 -6.34 24.29
N VAL A 338 13.31 -6.54 23.12
CA VAL A 338 11.87 -6.78 22.98
C VAL A 338 11.50 -8.10 23.67
N PHE A 339 12.23 -9.18 23.42
CA PHE A 339 11.98 -10.48 24.05
C PHE A 339 12.17 -10.44 25.57
N GLN A 340 13.22 -9.77 26.05
CA GLN A 340 13.44 -9.57 27.49
C GLN A 340 12.29 -8.78 28.13
N LYS A 341 11.84 -7.69 27.51
CA LYS A 341 10.71 -6.90 28.02
C LYS A 341 9.43 -7.72 28.06
N TRP A 342 9.20 -8.56 27.06
CA TRP A 342 8.05 -9.45 26.99
C TRP A 342 8.08 -10.50 28.11
N LEU A 343 9.23 -11.15 28.34
CA LEU A 343 9.43 -12.09 29.45
C LEU A 343 9.21 -11.44 30.83
N LEU A 344 9.48 -10.13 30.95
CA LEU A 344 9.26 -9.34 32.15
C LEU A 344 7.84 -8.77 32.27
N ALA A 345 6.94 -9.09 31.33
CA ALA A 345 5.58 -8.59 31.25
C ALA A 345 5.50 -7.04 31.30
N VAL A 346 6.45 -6.36 30.67
CA VAL A 346 6.42 -4.90 30.55
C VAL A 346 5.17 -4.49 29.75
N PRO A 347 4.32 -3.57 30.27
CA PRO A 347 3.10 -3.16 29.58
C PRO A 347 3.34 -2.72 28.13
N ASN A 348 2.41 -3.05 27.23
CA ASN A 348 2.46 -2.72 25.80
C ASN A 348 3.67 -3.31 25.04
N THR A 349 4.29 -4.38 25.55
CA THR A 349 5.31 -5.13 24.81
C THR A 349 4.68 -6.32 24.12
N GLU A 350 4.81 -6.40 22.79
CA GLU A 350 4.31 -7.49 21.95
C GLU A 350 5.48 -8.12 21.18
N LEU A 351 5.48 -9.45 21.04
CA LEU A 351 6.34 -10.16 20.09
C LEU A 351 5.58 -10.22 18.77
N LYS A 352 6.04 -9.46 17.78
CA LYS A 352 5.42 -9.50 16.45
C LYS A 352 5.62 -10.87 15.81
N ASN A 353 6.77 -11.49 16.07
CA ASN A 353 7.01 -12.89 15.74
C ASN A 353 7.44 -13.68 16.98
N TRP A 354 6.45 -14.24 17.68
CA TRP A 354 6.72 -15.09 18.83
C TRP A 354 7.42 -16.40 18.44
N LYS A 355 7.21 -16.93 17.22
CA LYS A 355 7.85 -18.17 16.77
C LYS A 355 9.34 -18.00 16.55
N ALA A 356 9.77 -16.85 16.03
CA ALA A 356 11.19 -16.52 15.91
C ALA A 356 11.89 -16.45 17.27
N ALA A 357 11.15 -16.22 18.36
CA ALA A 357 11.71 -16.24 19.71
C ALA A 357 11.98 -17.67 20.21
N ASP A 358 11.34 -18.71 19.67
CA ASP A 358 11.54 -20.12 20.07
C ASP A 358 12.82 -20.70 19.44
N MET A 359 13.95 -20.27 19.99
CA MET A 359 15.29 -20.63 19.51
C MET A 359 15.67 -22.08 19.84
N CYS A 360 14.93 -22.74 20.74
CA CYS A 360 15.16 -24.12 21.13
C CYS A 360 14.18 -25.12 20.49
N SER A 361 13.17 -24.63 19.76
CA SER A 361 12.14 -25.41 19.06
C SER A 361 11.35 -26.33 19.98
N ASP A 362 11.06 -25.88 21.20
CA ASP A 362 10.28 -26.65 22.18
C ASP A 362 8.84 -26.16 22.36
N ASN A 363 8.46 -25.10 21.62
CA ASN A 363 7.17 -24.39 21.66
C ASN A 363 6.86 -23.68 22.98
N TYR A 364 7.85 -23.47 23.84
CA TYR A 364 7.75 -22.60 25.01
C TYR A 364 8.65 -21.38 24.80
N LEU A 365 8.20 -20.22 25.27
CA LEU A 365 9.01 -19.01 25.27
C LEU A 365 9.45 -18.71 26.68
N ASP A 366 10.74 -18.89 26.95
CA ASP A 366 11.29 -18.66 28.27
C ASP A 366 12.71 -18.09 28.25
N VAL A 367 13.36 -18.09 29.41
CA VAL A 367 14.71 -17.55 29.58
C VAL A 367 15.78 -18.37 28.86
N ILE A 368 15.51 -19.64 28.54
CA ILE A 368 16.40 -20.53 27.77
C ILE A 368 16.49 -20.02 26.34
N ASP A 369 15.37 -19.64 25.74
CA ASP A 369 15.35 -18.99 24.42
C ASP A 369 16.13 -17.68 24.42
N LEU A 370 15.95 -16.85 25.46
CA LEU A 370 16.67 -15.58 25.57
C LEU A 370 18.18 -15.81 25.68
N CYS A 371 18.59 -16.88 26.38
CA CYS A 371 19.99 -17.30 26.44
C CYS A 371 20.50 -17.80 25.08
N ALA A 372 19.68 -18.55 24.34
CA ALA A 372 20.01 -19.03 22.99
C ALA A 372 20.15 -17.87 22.00
N MET A 373 19.21 -16.91 22.00
CA MET A 373 19.32 -15.64 21.26
C MET A 373 20.64 -14.95 21.59
N ARG A 374 20.93 -14.72 22.88
CA ARG A 374 22.15 -14.01 23.29
C ARG A 374 23.40 -14.72 22.80
N LYS A 375 23.46 -16.05 22.93
CA LYS A 375 24.58 -16.87 22.46
C LYS A 375 24.76 -16.75 20.95
N GLU A 376 23.68 -16.75 20.19
CA GLU A 376 23.73 -16.65 18.73
C GLU A 376 24.20 -15.26 18.28
N LEU A 377 23.72 -14.19 18.92
CA LEU A 377 24.21 -12.83 18.71
C LEU A 377 25.70 -12.67 18.99
N THR A 378 26.23 -13.36 20.00
CA THR A 378 27.65 -13.30 20.35
C THR A 378 28.56 -13.97 19.30
N LYS A 379 28.02 -14.85 18.45
CA LYS A 379 28.80 -15.47 17.35
C LYS A 379 28.93 -14.56 16.13
N LYS A 380 28.05 -13.56 16.00
CA LYS A 380 28.03 -12.59 14.89
C LYS A 380 28.94 -11.38 15.14
N LEU A 381 29.45 -11.21 16.36
CA LEU A 381 30.41 -10.19 16.80
C LEU A 381 31.83 -10.77 16.79
#